data_AF-A0A0B1SNB7-F1
#
_entry.id   AF-A0A0B1SNB7-F1
#
_cell.length_a   1.000
_cell.length_b   1.000
_cell.length_c   1.000
_cell.angle_alpha   90.00
_cell.angle_beta   90.00
_cell.angle_gamma   90.00
#
_symmetry.space_group_name_H-M   'P 1'
#
loop_
_entity.id
_entity.type
_entity.pdbx_description
1 polymer ?
#
loop_
_entity_poly.entity_id
_entity_poly.type
_entity_poly.pdbx_seq_one_letter_code
_entity_poly.pdbx_strand_id
1 'polypeptide(L)'
;MALQLLDSIIEGEERCVIVSQWTSFLALLEKHIRKRFPNVNCSSITGEVTPAERQSRVDEFNSPKGHLDVMLVSIKAGGVGLNLTGANHLILMDLHWNPALELQASDRVHRMGQTKHVFIHK
;
A
#
# COMPACT_ATOMS: atom_id res chain seq x y z
N MET A 1 -5.94 13.18 9.61
CA MET A 1 -6.67 11.91 9.54
C MET A 1 -5.80 10.77 9.01
N ALA A 2 -5.45 10.70 7.71
CA ALA A 2 -4.66 9.58 7.17
C ALA A 2 -3.27 9.39 7.84
N LEU A 3 -2.55 10.48 8.14
CA LEU A 3 -1.26 10.40 8.84
C LEU A 3 -1.39 9.99 10.31
N GLN A 4 -2.48 10.37 10.99
CA GLN A 4 -2.74 9.96 12.38
C GLN A 4 -3.11 8.48 12.45
N LEU A 5 -3.86 8.00 11.47
CA LEU A 5 -4.13 6.58 11.30
C LEU A 5 -2.84 5.81 11.04
N LEU A 6 -1.93 6.36 10.23
CA LEU A 6 -0.64 5.74 9.98
C LEU A 6 0.20 5.64 11.26
N ASP A 7 0.18 6.67 12.13
CA ASP A 7 0.82 6.61 13.46
C ASP A 7 0.30 5.37 14.23
N SER A 8 -1.03 5.18 14.33
CA SER A 8 -1.62 4.04 15.04
C SER A 8 -1.33 2.67 14.41
N ILE A 9 -1.28 2.59 13.07
CA ILE A 9 -0.93 1.35 12.35
C ILE A 9 0.53 0.96 12.64
N ILE A 10 1.44 1.94 12.61
CA ILE A 10 2.86 1.71 12.88
C ILE A 10 3.07 1.30 14.34
N GLU A 11 2.41 1.98 15.29
CA GLU A 11 2.46 1.62 16.71
C GLU A 11 1.92 0.21 16.99
N GLY A 12 0.94 -0.25 16.19
CA GLY A 12 0.41 -1.61 16.24
C GLY A 12 1.29 -2.68 15.57
N GLU A 13 2.45 -2.29 15.00
CA GLU A 13 3.30 -3.16 14.18
C GLU A 13 2.54 -3.79 13.00
N GLU A 14 1.58 -3.05 12.44
CA GLU A 14 0.75 -3.46 11.32
C GLU A 14 1.23 -2.85 10.00
N ARG A 15 0.87 -3.49 8.89
CA ARG A 15 1.32 -3.07 7.56
C ARG A 15 0.17 -2.50 6.77
N CYS A 16 0.45 -1.46 5.98
CA CYS A 16 -0.58 -0.79 5.18
C CYS A 16 -0.21 -0.62 3.71
N VAL A 17 -1.25 -0.60 2.89
CA VAL A 17 -1.20 -0.20 1.48
C VAL A 17 -1.91 1.14 1.36
N ILE A 18 -1.22 2.15 0.83
CA ILE A 18 -1.80 3.46 0.54
C ILE A 18 -1.96 3.58 -0.97
N VAL A 19 -3.17 3.92 -1.38
CA VAL A 19 -3.57 3.93 -2.79
C VAL A 19 -3.96 5.35 -3.21
N SER A 20 -3.44 5.78 -4.35
CA SER A 20 -3.77 7.08 -4.95
C SER A 20 -3.73 6.98 -6.48
N GLN A 21 -4.47 7.83 -7.17
CA GLN A 21 -4.36 7.93 -8.63
C GLN A 21 -3.19 8.83 -9.09
N TRP A 22 -2.64 9.63 -8.18
CA TRP A 22 -1.62 10.64 -8.46
C TRP A 22 -0.24 10.17 -8.02
N THR A 23 0.62 9.79 -8.97
CA THR A 23 1.99 9.33 -8.68
C THR A 23 2.85 10.44 -8.04
N SER A 24 2.64 11.69 -8.43
CA SER A 24 3.31 12.85 -7.81
C SER A 24 2.94 13.00 -6.33
N PHE A 25 1.68 12.74 -5.97
CA PHE A 25 1.24 12.73 -4.59
C PHE A 25 1.88 11.60 -3.79
N LEU A 26 1.92 10.37 -4.35
CA LEU A 26 2.61 9.24 -3.72
C LEU A 26 4.09 9.55 -3.47
N ALA A 27 4.79 10.19 -4.42
CA ALA A 27 6.19 10.58 -4.24
C ALA A 27 6.39 11.63 -3.12
N LEU A 28 5.48 12.59 -2.98
CA LEU A 28 5.49 13.55 -1.87
C LEU A 28 5.19 12.86 -0.53
N LEU A 29 4.21 11.96 -0.52
CA LEU A 29 3.83 11.20 0.66
C LEU A 29 4.97 10.30 1.12
N GLU A 30 5.67 9.63 0.20
CA GLU A 30 6.85 8.81 0.51
C GLU A 30 7.92 9.63 1.24
N LYS A 31 8.25 10.83 0.71
CA LYS A 31 9.19 11.74 1.36
C LYS A 31 8.73 12.17 2.75
N HIS A 32 7.42 12.42 2.90
CA HIS A 32 6.85 12.81 4.18
C HIS A 32 6.92 11.68 5.21
N ILE A 33 6.54 10.46 4.83
CA ILE A 33 6.59 9.26 5.68
C ILE A 33 8.03 9.01 6.12
N ARG A 34 9.00 8.99 5.21
CA ARG A 34 10.41 8.79 5.54
C ARG A 34 10.97 9.86 6.49
N LYS A 35 10.50 11.10 6.37
CA LYS A 35 10.93 12.20 7.25
C LYS A 35 10.30 12.10 8.64
N ARG A 36 9.01 11.73 8.73
CA ARG A 36 8.27 11.64 10.00
C ARG A 36 8.60 10.36 10.77
N PHE A 37 8.84 9.26 10.05
CA PHE A 37 9.08 7.94 10.60
C PHE A 37 10.40 7.36 10.05
N PRO A 38 11.55 7.70 10.65
CA PRO A 38 12.87 7.30 10.15
C PRO A 38 13.07 5.77 10.12
N ASN A 39 12.33 5.03 10.94
CA ASN A 39 12.46 3.57 11.09
C ASN A 39 11.45 2.79 10.24
N VAL A 40 10.59 3.47 9.47
CA VAL A 40 9.55 2.85 8.66
C VAL A 40 10.05 2.65 7.24
N ASN A 41 10.03 1.41 6.76
CA ASN A 41 10.44 1.13 5.39
C ASN A 41 9.24 1.27 4.47
N CYS A 42 9.31 2.28 3.61
CA CYS A 42 8.31 2.55 2.60
C CYS A 42 8.81 2.10 1.22
N SER A 43 7.92 1.52 0.42
CA SER A 43 8.15 1.21 -0.99
C SER A 43 6.95 1.65 -1.82
N SER A 44 7.15 1.79 -3.13
CA SER A 44 6.10 2.23 -4.06
C SER A 44 5.99 1.34 -5.28
N ILE A 45 4.80 1.18 -5.85
CA ILE A 45 4.55 0.50 -7.11
C ILE A 45 3.72 1.43 -7.99
N THR A 46 4.37 1.98 -9.01
CA THR A 46 3.78 2.85 -10.02
C THR A 46 3.93 2.23 -11.41
N GLY A 47 3.42 2.90 -12.45
CA GLY A 47 3.56 2.43 -13.84
C GLY A 47 5.00 2.44 -14.37
N GLU A 48 5.92 3.11 -13.68
CA GLU A 48 7.34 3.20 -14.06
C GLU A 48 8.16 2.02 -13.54
N VAL A 49 7.64 1.28 -12.55
CA VAL A 49 8.35 0.13 -11.95
C VAL A 49 8.30 -1.06 -12.90
N THR A 50 9.48 -1.61 -13.24
CA THR A 50 9.58 -2.77 -14.14
C THR A 50 8.88 -4.00 -13.53
N PRO A 51 8.43 -4.98 -14.35
CA PRO A 51 7.79 -6.18 -13.84
C PRO A 51 8.64 -6.97 -12.82
N ALA A 52 9.96 -7.04 -13.04
CA ALA A 52 10.88 -7.74 -12.15
C ALA A 52 11.03 -7.03 -10.79
N GLU A 53 11.26 -5.72 -10.80
CA GLU A 53 11.33 -4.93 -9.55
C GLU A 53 10.02 -4.94 -8.79
N ARG A 54 8.89 -4.90 -9.52
CA ARG A 54 7.56 -4.98 -8.92
C ARG A 54 7.38 -6.28 -8.16
N GLN A 55 7.72 -7.42 -8.77
CA GLN A 55 7.61 -8.72 -8.11
C GLN A 55 8.51 -8.78 -6.87
N SER A 56 9.74 -8.30 -6.96
CA SER A 56 10.65 -8.22 -5.81
C SER A 56 10.06 -7.40 -4.65
N ARG A 57 9.46 -6.24 -4.94
CA ARG A 57 8.82 -5.39 -3.90
C ARG A 57 7.60 -6.07 -3.27
N VAL A 58 6.81 -6.79 -4.07
CA VAL A 58 5.66 -7.56 -3.59
C VAL A 58 6.09 -8.71 -2.69
N ASP A 59 7.10 -9.47 -3.11
CA ASP A 59 7.62 -10.61 -2.35
C ASP A 59 8.22 -10.16 -1.01
N GLU A 60 8.97 -9.07 -1.02
CA GLU A 60 9.50 -8.45 0.20
C GLU A 60 8.38 -7.98 1.13
N PHE A 61 7.35 -7.32 0.59
CA PHE A 61 6.22 -6.82 1.38
C PHE A 61 5.38 -7.94 2.02
N ASN A 62 5.18 -9.03 1.30
CA ASN A 62 4.42 -10.19 1.78
C ASN A 62 5.23 -11.10 2.69
N SER A 63 6.56 -11.01 2.67
CA SER A 63 7.42 -11.84 3.51
C SER A 63 7.16 -11.55 5.00
N PRO A 64 6.96 -12.58 5.84
CA PRO A 64 6.87 -12.41 7.29
C PRO A 64 8.15 -11.79 7.88
N LYS A 65 9.30 -12.04 7.24
CA LYS A 65 10.60 -11.46 7.60
C LYS A 65 10.89 -10.15 6.86
N GLY A 66 9.98 -9.72 5.98
CA GLY A 66 10.09 -8.46 5.25
C GLY A 66 10.10 -7.27 6.19
N HIS A 67 10.84 -6.23 5.81
CA HIS A 67 10.96 -5.01 6.60
C HIS A 67 10.04 -3.89 6.10
N LEU A 68 9.33 -4.11 4.99
CA LEU A 68 8.43 -3.11 4.41
C LEU A 68 7.13 -2.98 5.21
N ASP A 69 6.89 -1.78 5.72
CA ASP A 69 5.73 -1.46 6.55
C ASP A 69 4.62 -0.78 5.74
N VAL A 70 5.02 0.02 4.74
CA VAL A 70 4.12 0.83 3.92
C VAL A 70 4.38 0.59 2.45
N MET A 71 3.33 0.21 1.72
CA MET A 71 3.34 0.09 0.26
C MET A 71 2.47 1.17 -0.38
N LEU A 72 3.05 2.02 -1.21
CA LEU A 72 2.35 3.06 -1.97
C LEU A 72 2.01 2.53 -3.36
N VAL A 73 0.74 2.51 -3.76
CA VAL A 73 0.31 1.93 -5.03
C VAL A 73 -0.48 2.94 -5.84
N SER A 74 -0.14 3.09 -7.12
CA SER A 74 -0.99 3.88 -8.01
C SER A 74 -2.19 3.06 -8.49
N ILE A 75 -3.41 3.64 -8.44
CA ILE A 75 -4.64 2.98 -8.95
C ILE A 75 -4.47 2.55 -10.41
N LYS A 76 -3.74 3.33 -11.20
CA LYS A 76 -3.47 3.04 -12.62
C LYS A 76 -2.52 1.88 -12.84
N ALA A 77 -1.63 1.58 -11.89
CA ALA A 77 -0.90 0.32 -11.87
C ALA A 77 -1.81 -0.88 -11.51
N GLY A 78 -3.11 -0.68 -11.28
CA GLY A 78 -4.07 -1.72 -10.88
C GLY A 78 -4.37 -2.81 -11.94
N GLY A 79 -4.02 -2.60 -13.21
CA GLY A 79 -4.20 -3.59 -14.28
C GLY A 79 -3.33 -4.85 -14.14
N VAL A 80 -2.32 -4.82 -13.26
CA VAL A 80 -1.35 -5.89 -13.07
C VAL A 80 -1.53 -6.53 -11.70
N GLY A 81 -2.53 -7.38 -11.56
CA GLY A 81 -2.44 -8.62 -10.79
C GLY A 81 -1.84 -8.67 -9.36
N LEU A 82 -1.59 -7.57 -8.63
CA LEU A 82 -0.84 -7.59 -7.37
C LEU A 82 -1.51 -8.47 -6.30
N ASN A 83 -0.68 -9.10 -5.47
CA ASN A 83 -1.09 -9.78 -4.24
C ASN A 83 -0.38 -9.09 -3.08
N LEU A 84 -1.10 -8.40 -2.20
CA LEU A 84 -0.55 -7.59 -1.10
C LEU A 84 -1.09 -8.09 0.24
N THR A 85 -1.15 -9.41 0.42
CA THR A 85 -1.64 -10.08 1.64
C THR A 85 -0.77 -9.84 2.87
N GLY A 86 0.43 -9.26 2.72
CA GLY A 86 1.26 -8.81 3.85
C GLY A 86 0.65 -7.64 4.63
N ALA A 87 -0.24 -6.85 4.00
CA ALA A 87 -0.96 -5.77 4.67
C ALA A 87 -2.29 -6.22 5.24
N ASN A 88 -2.75 -5.51 6.26
CA ASN A 88 -4.12 -5.62 6.76
C ASN A 88 -4.85 -4.27 6.79
N HIS A 89 -4.19 -3.19 6.39
CA HIS A 89 -4.83 -1.90 6.18
C HIS A 89 -4.72 -1.45 4.72
N LEU A 90 -5.81 -0.94 4.18
CA LEU A 90 -5.87 -0.24 2.90
C LEU A 90 -6.35 1.18 3.14
N ILE A 91 -5.59 2.17 2.68
CA ILE A 91 -5.95 3.59 2.75
C ILE A 91 -6.13 4.12 1.34
N LEU A 92 -7.35 4.49 0.97
CA LEU A 92 -7.67 5.15 -0.29
C LEU A 92 -7.55 6.67 -0.06
N MET A 93 -6.56 7.30 -0.69
CA MET A 93 -6.31 8.73 -0.53
C MET A 93 -7.19 9.60 -1.43
N ASP A 94 -7.64 9.03 -2.56
CA ASP A 94 -8.52 9.69 -3.51
C ASP A 94 -9.68 8.76 -3.84
N LEU A 95 -10.90 9.29 -3.85
CA LEU A 95 -12.06 8.58 -4.39
C LEU A 95 -11.99 8.58 -5.91
N HIS A 96 -12.30 7.43 -6.51
CA HIS A 96 -12.32 7.29 -7.96
C HIS A 96 -13.76 7.21 -8.45
N TRP A 97 -14.07 7.91 -9.55
CA TRP A 97 -15.42 7.93 -10.12
C TRP A 97 -15.93 6.55 -10.52
N ASN A 98 -15.01 5.64 -10.85
CA ASN A 98 -15.29 4.23 -11.08
C ASN A 98 -15.07 3.42 -9.80
N PRO A 99 -16.13 2.98 -9.11
CA PRO A 99 -16.03 2.21 -7.85
C PRO A 99 -15.39 0.83 -8.04
N ALA A 100 -15.41 0.28 -9.26
CA ALA A 100 -14.80 -1.02 -9.53
C ALA A 100 -13.27 -0.99 -9.34
N LEU A 101 -12.62 0.17 -9.54
CA LEU A 101 -11.19 0.32 -9.29
C LEU A 101 -10.86 0.33 -7.79
N GLU A 102 -11.73 0.91 -6.96
CA GLU A 102 -11.57 0.86 -5.50
C GLU A 102 -11.75 -0.55 -4.97
N LEU A 103 -12.78 -1.26 -5.47
CA LEU A 103 -13.00 -2.67 -5.13
C LEU A 103 -11.82 -3.53 -5.56
N GLN A 104 -11.32 -3.32 -6.78
CA GLN A 104 -10.13 -4.03 -7.26
C GLN A 104 -8.90 -3.75 -6.39
N ALA A 105 -8.72 -2.52 -5.88
CA ALA A 105 -7.63 -2.19 -4.96
C ALA A 105 -7.81 -2.92 -3.61
N SER A 106 -9.04 -2.99 -3.10
CA SER A 106 -9.37 -3.77 -1.89
C SER A 106 -9.07 -5.25 -2.04
N ASP A 107 -9.44 -5.85 -3.18
CA ASP A 107 -9.20 -7.27 -3.48
C ASP A 107 -7.69 -7.63 -3.57
N ARG A 108 -6.79 -6.64 -3.63
CA ARG A 108 -5.34 -6.87 -3.55
C ARG A 108 -4.89 -7.26 -2.15
N VAL A 109 -5.55 -6.73 -1.13
CA VAL A 109 -5.24 -6.94 0.29
C VAL A 109 -6.16 -8.01 0.87
N HIS A 110 -7.44 -7.93 0.55
CA HIS A 110 -8.44 -8.94 0.90
C HIS A 110 -8.42 -10.07 -0.12
N ARG A 111 -7.41 -10.95 0.01
CA ARG A 111 -7.19 -12.07 -0.91
C ARG A 111 -6.97 -13.38 -0.17
N MET A 112 -7.16 -14.50 -0.88
CA MET A 112 -6.78 -15.84 -0.41
C MET A 112 -5.33 -15.84 0.10
N GLY A 113 -5.13 -16.28 1.34
CA GLY A 113 -3.84 -16.23 2.05
C GLY A 113 -3.75 -15.14 3.11
N GLN A 114 -4.69 -14.19 3.14
CA GLN A 114 -4.83 -13.24 4.23
C GLN A 114 -5.39 -13.94 5.49
N THR A 115 -4.73 -13.72 6.63
CA THR A 115 -5.13 -14.30 7.93
C THR A 115 -5.56 -13.23 8.95
N LYS A 116 -5.23 -11.96 8.69
CA LYS A 116 -5.59 -10.82 9.54
C LYS A 116 -6.90 -10.18 9.07
N HIS A 117 -7.60 -9.53 9.99
CA HIS A 117 -8.76 -8.71 9.65
C HIS A 117 -8.32 -7.51 8.78
N VAL A 118 -8.98 -7.31 7.64
CA VAL A 118 -8.65 -6.23 6.71
C VAL A 118 -9.49 -4.99 7.01
N PHE A 119 -8.84 -3.85 7.17
CA PHE A 119 -9.49 -2.55 7.35
C PHE A 119 -9.32 -1.69 6.10
N ILE A 120 -10.41 -1.11 5.63
CA ILE A 120 -10.44 -0.22 4.46
C ILE A 120 -10.83 1.17 4.92
N HIS A 121 -9.98 2.14 4.61
CA HIS A 121 -10.15 3.54 4.97
C HIS A 121 -10.29 4.38 3.70
N LYS A 122 -11.22 5.33 3.70
CA LYS A 122 -11.51 6.26 2.60
C LYS A 122 -11.50 7.69 3.11
#